data_AF-A0A7M7P769-F1
#
_entry.id   AF-A0A7M7P769-F1
#
_cell.length_a   1.000
_cell.length_b   1.000
_cell.length_c   1.000
_cell.angle_alpha   90.00
_cell.angle_beta   90.00
_cell.angle_gamma   90.00
#
_symmetry.space_group_name_H-M   'P 1'
#
loop_
_entity.id
_entity.type
_entity.pdbx_description
1 polymer ?
#
loop_
_entity_poly.entity_id
_entity_poly.type
_entity_poly.pdbx_seq_one_letter_code
_entity_poly.pdbx_strand_id
1 'polypeptide(L)'
;MLTRRRHCGVGKPNPLEVAAQYTEKEKDPPHFIVKLFENKGRGIVAQRDISKGEFLLEYPGQLISAQEGNQREEEESSGFRFFFKHQGQSYCISEDKFKGKKKKERHKSTNRKEGL
;
A
#
# COMPACT_ATOMS: atom_id res chain seq x y z
N MET A 1 37.69 2.25 2.79
CA MET A 1 36.34 2.78 2.50
C MET A 1 35.91 2.26 1.13
N LEU A 2 35.09 1.21 1.07
CA LEU A 2 34.54 0.69 -0.19
C LEU A 2 33.27 1.50 -0.53
N THR A 3 33.37 2.40 -1.51
CA THR A 3 32.21 3.09 -2.06
C THR A 3 31.41 2.08 -2.90
N ARG A 4 30.35 1.52 -2.31
CA ARG A 4 29.39 0.66 -3.04
C ARG A 4 28.90 1.45 -4.25
N ARG A 5 29.30 1.06 -5.46
CA ARG A 5 28.76 1.61 -6.71
C ARG A 5 27.25 1.43 -6.65
N ARG A 6 26.51 2.54 -6.53
CA ARG A 6 25.06 2.55 -6.66
C ARG A 6 24.75 2.15 -8.10
N HIS A 7 24.33 0.90 -8.30
CA HIS A 7 23.66 0.50 -9.54
C HIS A 7 22.29 1.22 -9.56
N CYS A 8 22.33 2.48 -9.97
CA CYS A 8 21.23 3.18 -10.61
C CYS A 8 20.95 2.42 -11.92
N GLY A 9 19.87 1.64 -11.98
CA GLY A 9 18.69 2.10 -12.71
C GLY A 9 18.50 1.49 -14.11
N VAL A 10 19.26 0.47 -14.53
CA VAL A 10 19.03 -0.21 -15.82
C VAL A 10 18.26 -1.51 -15.59
N GLY A 11 17.04 -1.62 -16.12
CA GLY A 11 16.27 -2.88 -16.23
C GLY A 11 15.33 -3.24 -15.06
N LYS A 12 15.00 -2.32 -14.15
CA LYS A 12 14.01 -2.60 -13.10
C LYS A 12 12.58 -2.48 -13.64
N PRO A 13 11.67 -3.42 -13.32
CA PRO A 13 10.28 -3.33 -13.75
C PRO A 13 9.61 -2.12 -13.11
N ASN A 14 8.66 -1.52 -13.82
CA ASN A 14 7.92 -0.36 -13.35
C ASN A 14 7.14 -0.72 -12.07
N PRO A 15 7.32 -0.01 -10.94
CA PRO A 15 6.63 -0.33 -9.69
C PRO A 15 5.11 -0.31 -9.81
N LEU A 16 4.55 0.52 -10.71
CA LEU A 16 3.11 0.57 -10.96
C LEU A 16 2.59 -0.71 -11.64
N GLU A 17 3.36 -1.27 -12.58
CA GLU A 17 3.02 -2.52 -13.26
C GLU A 17 3.14 -3.71 -12.30
N VAL A 18 4.19 -3.73 -11.49
CA VAL A 18 4.39 -4.74 -10.45
C VAL A 18 3.26 -4.68 -9.43
N ALA A 19 2.87 -3.48 -8.97
CA ALA A 19 1.74 -3.30 -8.07
C ALA A 19 0.46 -3.89 -8.67
N ALA A 20 0.13 -3.52 -9.92
CA ALA A 20 -1.05 -4.03 -10.61
C ALA A 20 -1.07 -5.56 -10.69
N GLN A 21 0.07 -6.18 -11.02
CA GLN A 21 0.19 -7.64 -11.11
C GLN A 21 -0.08 -8.35 -9.77
N TYR A 22 0.44 -7.83 -8.66
CA TYR A 22 0.28 -8.44 -7.34
C TYR A 22 -1.11 -8.21 -6.75
N THR A 23 -1.66 -7.01 -6.93
CA THR A 23 -3.05 -6.69 -6.55
C THR A 23 -4.06 -7.55 -7.32
N GLU A 24 -3.87 -7.74 -8.64
CA GLU A 24 -4.75 -8.59 -9.45
C GLU A 24 -4.66 -10.08 -9.07
N LYS A 25 -3.50 -10.52 -8.59
CA LYS A 25 -3.30 -11.89 -8.10
C LYS A 25 -3.79 -12.10 -6.66
N GLU A 26 -4.22 -11.03 -5.97
CA GLU A 26 -4.51 -11.02 -4.54
C GLU A 26 -3.37 -11.68 -3.72
N LYS A 27 -2.12 -11.35 -4.05
CA LYS A 27 -0.92 -11.93 -3.41
C LYS A 27 0.12 -10.87 -3.12
N ASP A 28 0.83 -11.05 -2.01
CA ASP A 28 2.00 -10.23 -1.67
C ASP A 28 3.27 -10.71 -2.37
N PRO A 29 4.24 -9.82 -2.62
CA PRO A 29 5.58 -10.22 -3.03
C PRO A 29 6.24 -11.16 -2.00
N PRO A 30 6.95 -12.22 -2.44
CA PRO A 30 7.37 -13.33 -1.57
C PRO A 30 8.48 -13.01 -0.56
N HIS A 31 9.00 -11.77 -0.55
CA HIS A 31 10.18 -11.39 0.23
C HIS A 31 9.87 -10.69 1.54
N PHE A 32 8.63 -10.79 2.01
CA PHE A 32 8.15 -10.21 3.25
C PHE A 32 7.63 -11.32 4.16
N ILE A 33 7.98 -11.26 5.44
CA ILE A 33 7.48 -12.18 6.46
C ILE A 33 6.95 -11.42 7.66
N VAL A 34 5.92 -11.99 8.29
CA VAL A 34 5.41 -11.50 9.55
C VAL A 34 6.27 -12.05 10.68
N LYS A 35 6.70 -11.17 11.59
CA LYS A 35 7.38 -11.53 12.84
C LYS A 35 6.69 -10.84 14.02
N LEU A 36 6.80 -11.47 15.19
CA LEU A 36 6.40 -10.84 16.45
C LEU A 36 7.61 -10.10 17.03
N PHE A 37 7.40 -8.86 17.43
CA PHE A 37 8.38 -8.03 18.10
C PHE A 37 7.92 -7.78 19.53
N GLU A 38 8.81 -8.04 20.48
CA GLU A 38 8.57 -7.75 21.89
C GLU A 38 8.15 -6.28 22.06
N ASN A 39 7.08 -6.04 22.81
CA ASN A 39 6.49 -4.72 23.09
C ASN A 39 5.95 -3.93 21.87
N LYS A 40 5.97 -4.49 20.66
CA LYS A 40 5.41 -3.85 19.44
C LYS A 40 4.32 -4.67 18.75
N GLY A 41 4.27 -5.98 19.00
CA GLY A 41 3.31 -6.88 18.37
C GLY A 41 3.78 -7.36 16.99
N ARG A 42 2.83 -7.59 16.07
CA ARG A 42 3.12 -8.12 14.72
C ARG A 42 3.75 -7.04 13.85
N GLY A 43 4.82 -7.37 13.14
CA GLY A 43 5.46 -6.51 12.15
C GLY A 43 5.93 -7.30 10.93
N ILE A 44 6.28 -6.58 9.87
CA ILE A 44 6.74 -7.16 8.60
C ILE A 44 8.24 -6.96 8.47
N VAL A 45 8.96 -8.01 8.08
CA VAL A 45 10.40 -8.01 7.85
C VAL A 45 10.71 -8.39 6.41
N ALA A 46 11.55 -7.60 5.76
CA ALA A 46 12.09 -7.91 4.44
C ALA A 46 13.17 -9.02 4.55
N GLN A 47 13.09 -10.02 3.67
CA GLN A 47 14.07 -11.11 3.57
C GLN A 47 15.24 -10.79 2.63
N ARG A 48 15.20 -9.64 1.94
CA ARG A 48 16.25 -9.17 1.02
C ARG A 48 16.41 -7.67 1.09
N ASP A 49 17.51 -7.17 0.54
CA ASP A 49 17.72 -5.74 0.30
C ASP A 49 16.61 -5.20 -0.61
N ILE A 50 16.02 -4.07 -0.23
CA ILE A 50 15.02 -3.32 -1.01
C ILE A 50 15.72 -2.17 -1.71
N SER A 51 15.59 -2.05 -3.03
CA SER A 51 16.06 -0.85 -3.72
C SER A 51 15.03 0.26 -3.71
N LYS A 52 15.51 1.51 -3.75
CA LYS A 52 14.66 2.68 -4.01
C LYS A 52 13.87 2.49 -5.31
N GLY A 53 12.57 2.76 -5.26
CA GLY A 53 11.65 2.67 -6.39
C GLY A 53 11.07 1.28 -6.64
N GLU A 54 11.34 0.29 -5.79
CA GLU A 54 10.67 -1.01 -5.86
C GLU A 54 9.28 -0.97 -5.21
N PHE A 55 8.33 -1.69 -5.80
CA PHE A 55 7.05 -1.98 -5.15
C PHE A 55 7.26 -2.96 -3.99
N LEU A 56 6.59 -2.71 -2.86
CA LEU A 56 6.74 -3.50 -1.64
C LEU A 56 5.49 -4.32 -1.35
N LEU A 57 4.42 -3.65 -0.93
CA LEU A 57 3.15 -4.24 -0.50
C LEU A 57 2.02 -3.27 -0.82
N GLU A 58 0.83 -3.82 -1.04
CA GLU A 58 -0.41 -3.04 -1.01
C GLU A 58 -0.84 -2.82 0.43
N TYR A 59 -1.48 -1.69 0.73
CA TYR A 59 -2.18 -1.50 1.99
C TYR A 59 -3.60 -2.07 1.84
N PRO A 60 -3.92 -3.24 2.42
CA PRO A 60 -5.19 -3.91 2.17
C PRO A 60 -6.36 -3.18 2.85
N GLY A 61 -7.49 -3.07 2.15
CA GLY A 61 -8.74 -2.60 2.75
C GLY A 61 -9.76 -1.99 1.79
N GLN A 62 -10.86 -1.53 2.38
CA GLN A 62 -11.93 -0.84 1.70
C GLN A 62 -11.53 0.61 1.42
N LEU A 63 -11.74 1.08 0.19
CA LEU A 63 -11.58 2.49 -0.14
C LEU A 63 -12.93 3.14 0.12
N ILE A 64 -12.94 4.09 1.03
CA ILE A 64 -14.11 4.84 1.47
C ILE A 64 -13.82 6.34 1.40
N SER A 65 -14.86 7.14 1.56
CA SER A 65 -14.68 8.59 1.70
C SER A 65 -13.98 8.93 3.02
N ALA A 66 -13.27 10.07 3.07
CA ALA A 66 -12.70 10.54 4.35
C ALA A 66 -13.78 10.79 5.42
N GLN A 67 -14.97 11.24 5.03
CA GLN A 67 -16.08 11.43 5.98
C GLN A 67 -16.52 10.11 6.61
N GLU A 68 -16.68 9.05 5.80
CA GLU A 68 -17.00 7.70 6.30
C GLU A 68 -15.88 7.14 7.19
N GLY A 69 -14.62 7.44 6.84
CA GLY A 69 -13.46 7.10 7.67
C GLY A 69 -13.52 7.76 9.05
N ASN A 70 -13.82 9.06 9.11
CA ASN A 70 -13.92 9.80 10.37
C ASN A 70 -15.07 9.29 11.25
N GLN A 71 -16.25 9.07 10.66
CA GLN A 71 -17.40 8.53 11.39
C GLN A 71 -17.06 7.19 12.05
N ARG A 72 -16.41 6.29 11.30
CA ARG A 72 -16.00 5.01 11.85
C ARG A 72 -15.00 5.21 13.00
N GLU A 73 -14.14 6.25 13.00
CA GLU A 73 -13.11 6.45 14.06
C GLU A 73 -13.74 6.84 15.37
N GLU A 74 -14.83 7.61 15.29
CA GLU A 74 -15.68 7.97 16.42
C GLU A 74 -16.40 6.74 16.99
N GLU A 75 -16.87 5.84 16.12
CA GLU A 75 -17.58 4.60 16.52
C GLU A 75 -16.64 3.50 17.05
N GLU A 76 -15.50 3.29 16.40
CA GLU A 76 -14.51 2.25 16.72
C GLU A 76 -13.08 2.80 16.63
N SER A 77 -12.51 3.13 17.79
CA SER A 77 -11.18 3.69 17.92
C SER A 77 -10.04 2.70 17.62
N SER A 78 -10.33 1.40 17.51
CA SER A 78 -9.33 0.32 17.42
C SER A 78 -9.14 -0.28 16.02
N GLY A 79 -9.65 0.36 14.96
CA GLY A 79 -9.48 -0.10 13.57
C GLY A 79 -8.29 0.54 12.85
N PHE A 80 -7.58 -0.23 12.02
CA PHE A 80 -6.51 0.34 11.20
C PHE A 80 -7.09 1.10 10.00
N ARG A 81 -6.68 2.36 9.84
CA ARG A 81 -7.18 3.28 8.81
C ARG A 81 -6.04 4.08 8.23
N PHE A 82 -6.16 4.40 6.96
CA PHE A 82 -5.18 5.18 6.22
C PHE A 82 -5.86 6.28 5.41
N PHE A 83 -5.82 7.50 5.91
CA PHE A 83 -6.36 8.68 5.22
C PHE A 83 -5.34 9.27 4.24
N PHE A 84 -5.78 9.60 3.03
CA PHE A 84 -4.92 10.17 2.01
C PHE A 84 -5.70 11.11 1.08
N LYS A 85 -4.98 11.93 0.31
CA LYS A 85 -5.57 12.81 -0.71
C LYS A 85 -5.12 12.38 -2.11
N HIS A 86 -6.06 12.33 -3.04
CA HIS A 86 -5.80 12.03 -4.44
C HIS A 86 -6.68 12.89 -5.35
N GLN A 87 -6.08 13.53 -6.35
CA GLN A 87 -6.79 14.44 -7.28
C GLN A 87 -7.66 15.49 -6.58
N GLY A 88 -7.18 16.07 -5.47
CA GLY A 88 -7.89 17.09 -4.70
C GLY A 88 -9.01 16.58 -3.79
N GLN A 89 -9.29 15.27 -3.79
CA GLN A 89 -10.30 14.65 -2.93
C GLN A 89 -9.63 13.84 -1.81
N SER A 90 -10.30 13.77 -0.65
CA SER A 90 -9.83 13.03 0.52
C SER A 90 -10.51 11.66 0.61
N TYR A 91 -9.71 10.62 0.81
CA TYR A 91 -10.14 9.23 0.90
C TYR A 91 -9.58 8.57 2.15
N CYS A 92 -10.13 7.42 2.50
CA CYS A 92 -9.60 6.55 3.55
C CYS A 92 -9.57 5.10 3.07
N ILE A 93 -8.50 4.37 3.41
CA ILE A 93 -8.47 2.91 3.34
C ILE A 93 -8.70 2.37 4.74
N SER A 94 -9.80 1.66 4.93
CA SER A 94 -10.21 1.09 6.22
C SER A 94 -10.15 -0.43 6.14
N GLU A 95 -9.77 -1.10 7.22
CA GLU A 95 -9.85 -2.57 7.28
C GLU A 95 -11.25 -3.07 6.93
N ASP A 96 -11.33 -4.00 5.99
CA ASP A 96 -12.58 -4.65 5.61
C ASP A 96 -13.02 -5.61 6.73
N LYS A 97 -13.91 -5.15 7.61
CA LYS A 97 -14.69 -5.99 8.55
C LYS A 97 -15.77 -6.77 7.77
N PHE A 98 -15.36 -7.56 6.79
CA PHE A 98 -16.17 -8.51 5.99
C PHE A 98 -17.69 -8.26 5.93
N LYS A 99 -18.15 -7.42 4.98
CA LYS A 99 -19.48 -7.54 4.37
C LYS A 99 -19.32 -7.60 2.85
N GLY A 100 -19.19 -8.81 2.32
CA GLY A 100 -19.32 -9.18 0.90
C GLY A 100 -18.66 -8.23 -0.11
N LYS A 101 -17.45 -8.56 -0.58
CA LYS A 101 -16.69 -7.84 -1.63
C LYS A 101 -17.63 -7.35 -2.77
N LYS A 102 -18.06 -6.08 -2.74
CA LYS A 102 -18.59 -5.41 -3.94
C LYS A 102 -17.39 -4.96 -4.76
N LYS A 103 -17.22 -5.56 -5.95
CA LYS A 103 -16.25 -5.15 -6.97
C LYS A 103 -16.24 -3.62 -7.09
N LYS A 104 -15.10 -2.99 -6.83
CA LYS A 104 -14.88 -1.59 -7.21
C LYS A 104 -14.75 -1.57 -8.73
N GLU A 105 -15.66 -0.89 -9.43
CA GLU A 105 -15.43 -0.47 -10.80
C GLU A 105 -14.20 0.45 -10.80
N ARG A 106 -13.12 -0.03 -11.43
CA ARG A 106 -11.91 0.74 -11.64
C ARG A 106 -12.22 1.83 -12.65
N HIS A 107 -12.50 3.05 -12.18
CA HIS A 107 -12.39 4.24 -13.04
C HIS A 107 -10.94 4.30 -13.53
N LYS A 108 -10.72 3.96 -14.80
CA LYS A 108 -9.44 4.20 -15.48
C LYS A 108 -9.27 5.70 -15.63
N SER A 109 -8.68 6.36 -14.64
CA SER A 109 -8.08 7.68 -14.84
C SER A 109 -6.56 7.54 -14.82
N THR A 110 -5.97 8.02 -15.90
CA THR A 110 -4.59 7.92 -16.34
C THR A 110 -3.59 8.57 -15.37
N ASN A 111 -2.39 7.98 -15.32
CA ASN A 111 -1.20 8.50 -14.64
C ASN A 111 -0.85 9.95 -15.04
N ARG A 112 -0.19 10.64 -14.08
CA ARG A 112 0.82 11.72 -14.22
C ARG A 112 0.38 13.15 -13.86
N LYS A 113 1.15 13.76 -12.94
CA LYS A 113 1.69 15.15 -12.92
C LYS A 113 2.78 15.14 -11.83
N GLU A 114 4.07 15.03 -12.16
CA GLU A 114 5.01 16.13 -12.48
C GLU A 114 4.86 17.39 -11.63
N GLY A 115 5.92 17.65 -10.84
CA GLY A 115 6.47 18.95 -10.43
C GLY A 115 5.53 20.07 -9.98
N LEU A 116 5.64 20.44 -8.69
CA LEU A 116 6.38 21.62 -8.22
C LEU A 116 6.52 21.54 -6.68
#